data_AF-A0A1G8VZ70-F1
#
_entry.id   AF-A0A1G8VZ70-F1
#
_cell.length_a   1.000
_cell.length_b   1.000
_cell.length_c   1.000
_cell.angle_alpha   90.00
_cell.angle_beta   90.00
_cell.angle_gamma   90.00
#
_symmetry.space_group_name_H-M   'P 1'
#
loop_
_entity.id
_entity.type
_entity.pdbx_description
1 polymer ?
#
loop_
_entity_poly.entity_id
_entity_poly.type
_entity_poly.pdbx_seq_one_letter_code
_entity_poly.pdbx_strand_id
1 'polypeptide(L)' 'MITFLKNVSREMKKVSWPTGNELTRYTITVVVTVAFVAIFFGIVDLGISQALELITG' A
#
# COMPACT_ATOMS: atom_id res chain seq x y z
N MET A 1 -21.88 25.91 20.55
CA MET A 1 -21.37 24.63 20.01
C MET A 1 -21.20 24.66 18.48
N ILE A 2 -22.21 25.07 17.72
CA ILE A 2 -22.16 25.16 16.24
C ILE A 2 -21.02 26.05 15.72
N THR A 3 -20.74 27.17 16.39
CA THR A 3 -19.62 28.07 16.06
C THR A 3 -18.25 27.43 16.27
N PHE A 4 -18.14 26.51 17.24
CA PHE A 4 -16.89 25.81 17.57
C PHE A 4 -16.56 24.79 16.47
N LEU A 5 -17.54 24.00 16.02
CA LEU A 5 -17.39 23.09 14.88
C LEU A 5 -17.06 23.82 13.58
N LYS A 6 -17.66 24.99 13.35
CA LYS A 6 -17.35 25.84 12.19
C LYS A 6 -15.90 26.34 12.21
N ASN A 7 -15.38 26.70 13.38
CA ASN A 7 -13.97 27.09 13.53
C ASN A 7 -13.02 25.90 13.36
N VAL A 8 -13.35 24.73 13.91
CA VAL A 8 -12.56 23.50 13.72
C VAL A 8 -12.52 23.10 12.25
N SER A 9 -13.65 23.12 11.54
CA SER A 9 -13.71 22.86 10.10
C SER A 9 -12.88 23.87 9.28
N ARG A 10 -12.80 25.13 9.73
CA ARG A 10 -11.98 26.16 9.09
C ARG A 10 -10.48 25.98 9.33
N GLU A 11 -10.09 25.53 10.53
CA GLU A 11 -8.70 25.23 10.86
C GLU A 11 -8.22 23.93 10.18
N MET A 12 -9.09 22.94 10.06
CA MET A 12 -8.84 21.72 9.29
C MET A 12 -8.63 21.97 7.79
N LYS A 13 -9.21 23.05 7.24
CA LYS A 13 -8.94 23.49 5.86
C LYS A 13 -7.62 24.24 5.69
N LYS A 14 -7.03 24.77 6.78
CA LYS A 14 -5.71 25.41 6.77
C LYS A 14 -4.59 24.40 6.93
N VAL A 15 -4.84 23.29 7.63
CA VAL A 15 -3.99 22.11 7.52
C VAL A 15 -4.01 21.73 6.05
N SER A 16 -2.83 21.72 5.43
CA SER A 16 -2.61 21.38 4.03
C SER A 16 -3.12 19.96 3.79
N TRP A 17 -4.42 19.81 3.53
CA TRP A 17 -4.98 18.55 3.12
C TRP A 17 -4.51 18.35 1.69
N PRO A 18 -3.55 17.45 1.48
CA PRO A 18 -2.82 17.37 0.23
C PRO A 18 -3.80 16.95 -0.87
N THR A 19 -3.74 17.67 -1.99
CA THR A 19 -4.43 17.29 -3.23
C THR A 19 -4.03 15.85 -3.59
N GLY A 20 -4.99 14.93 -3.58
CA GLY A 20 -4.77 13.48 -3.66
C GLY A 20 -3.98 12.94 -4.86
N ASN A 21 -3.60 13.80 -5.81
CA ASN A 21 -2.69 13.46 -6.89
C ASN A 21 -1.31 13.02 -6.41
N GLU A 22 -0.75 13.66 -5.37
CA GLU A 22 0.58 13.26 -4.89
C GLU A 22 0.54 11.93 -4.12
N LEU A 23 -0.52 11.77 -3.30
CA LEU A 23 -0.75 10.55 -2.54
C LEU A 23 -0.89 9.32 -3.47
N THR A 24 -1.59 9.49 -4.59
CA THR A 24 -1.78 8.44 -5.59
C THR A 24 -0.46 7.95 -6.18
N ARG A 25 0.49 8.85 -6.46
CA ARG A 25 1.80 8.48 -7.01
C ARG A 25 2.63 7.67 -6.02
N TYR A 26 2.62 8.04 -4.73
CA TYR A 26 3.31 7.28 -3.69
C TYR A 26 2.66 5.91 -3.46
N THR A 27 1.32 5.82 -3.48
CA THR A 27 0.61 4.53 -3.38
C THR A 27 0.92 3.62 -4.56
N ILE A 28 0.99 4.14 -5.79
CA ILE A 28 1.35 3.34 -6.97
C ILE A 28 2.73 2.73 -6.83
N THR A 29 3.74 3.50 -6.41
CA THR A 29 5.09 2.98 -6.21
C THR A 29 5.11 1.81 -5.21
N VAL A 30 4.40 1.96 -4.08
CA VAL A 30 4.31 0.89 -3.06
C VAL A 30 3.57 -0.34 -3.61
N VAL A 31 2.48 -0.16 -4.35
CA VAL A 31 1.74 -1.28 -4.96
C VAL A 31 2.61 -2.05 -5.94
N VAL A 32 3.39 -1.35 -6.76
CA VAL A 32 4.30 -1.98 -7.73
C VAL A 32 5.40 -2.79 -7.02
N THR A 33 6.03 -2.25 -5.97
CA THR A 33 7.07 -2.97 -5.24
C THR A 33 6.52 -4.20 -4.52
N VAL A 34 5.35 -4.09 -3.91
CA VAL A 34 4.68 -5.22 -3.25
C VAL A 34 4.29 -6.29 -4.27
N ALA A 35 3.72 -5.91 -5.42
CA ALA A 35 3.35 -6.85 -6.47
C ALA A 35 4.57 -7.62 -7.01
N PHE A 36 5.70 -6.95 -7.21
CA PHE A 36 6.94 -7.58 -7.64
C PHE A 36 7.43 -8.63 -6.63
N VAL A 37 7.48 -8.26 -5.35
CA VAL A 37 7.89 -9.17 -4.27
C VAL A 37 6.93 -10.35 -4.13
N ALA A 38 5.62 -10.11 -4.23
CA ALA A 38 4.61 -11.16 -4.16
C ALA A 38 4.75 -12.20 -5.29
N ILE A 39 5.03 -11.75 -6.52
CA ILE A 39 5.28 -12.66 -7.65
C ILE A 39 6.55 -13.47 -7.41
N PHE A 40 7.62 -12.85 -6.93
CA PHE A 40 8.86 -13.55 -6.62
C PHE A 40 8.65 -14.65 -5.58
N PHE A 41 7.99 -14.34 -4.46
CA PHE A 41 7.66 -15.34 -3.44
C PHE A 41 6.77 -16.45 -4.00
N GLY A 42 5.75 -16.13 -4.80
CA GLY A 42 4.90 -17.14 -5.43
C GLY A 42 5.67 -18.11 -6.32
N ILE A 43 6.64 -17.63 -7.11
CA ILE A 43 7.50 -18.50 -7.93
C ILE A 43 8.40 -19.35 -7.05
N VAL A 44 9.00 -18.76 -6.01
CA VAL A 44 9.90 -19.46 -5.08
C VAL A 44 9.15 -20.55 -4.33
N ASP A 45 7.95 -20.28 -3.83
CA ASP A 45 7.12 -21.25 -3.09
C ASP A 45 6.76 -22.45 -3.99
N LEU A 46 6.39 -22.19 -5.25
CA LEU A 46 6.11 -23.25 -6.22
C LEU A 46 7.37 -24.04 -6.61
N GLY A 47 8.51 -23.37 -6.75
CA GLY A 47 9.80 -24.01 -7.05
C GLY A 47 10.30 -24.88 -5.91
N ILE A 48 10.20 -24.38 -4.67
CA ILE A 48 10.57 -25.12 -3.45
C ILE A 48 9.63 -26.30 -3.26
N SER A 49 8.32 -26.14 -3.46
CA SER A 49 7.35 -27.24 -3.32
C SER A 49 7.65 -28.38 -4.28
N GLN A 50 7.92 -28.08 -5.55
CA GLN A 50 8.31 -29.08 -6.54
C GLN A 50 9.68 -29.71 -6.23
N ALA A 51 10.65 -28.92 -5.77
CA ALA A 51 11.97 -29.43 -5.39
C ALA A 51 11.89 -30.37 -4.17
N LEU A 52 11.06 -30.05 -3.17
CA LEU A 52 10.82 -30.89 -2.01
C LEU A 52 10.12 -32.19 -2.39
N GLU A 53 9.14 -32.14 -3.29
CA GLU A 53 8.45 -33.33 -3.81
C GLU A 53 9.44 -34.26 -4.54
N LEU A 54 10.38 -33.70 -5.32
CA LEU A 54 11.40 -34.47 -6.03
C LEU A 54 12.49 -35.08 -5.13
N ILE A 55 12.72 -34.50 -3.95
CA ILE A 55 13.71 -35.00 -2.96
C ILE A 55 13.07 -36.00 -1.99
N THR A 56 11.79 -35.82 -1.65
CA THR A 56 11.07 -36.67 -0.68
C THR A 56 10.37 -37.86 -1.35
N GLY A 57 10.10 -37.75 -2.66
CA GLY A 57 9.59 -38.83 -3.51
C GLY A 57 10.66 -39.82 -3.96
#